data_AF-P74271-F1
#
_entry.id   AF-P74271-F1
#
_cell.length_a   1.000
_cell.length_b   1.000
_cell.length_c   1.000
_cell.angle_alpha   90.00
_cell.angle_beta   90.00
_cell.angle_gamma   90.00
#
_symmetry.space_group_name_H-M   'P 1'
#
loop_
_entity.id
_entity.type
_entity.pdbx_description
1 polymer ?
#
loop_
_entity_poly.entity_id
_entity_poly.type
_entity_poly.pdbx_seq_one_letter_code
_entity_poly.pdbx_strand_id
1 'polypeptide(L)'
;MDNIKIDQLYEKDYSQWAETMADLLQSGKFTELDIENLVEEVRDLSKRERDRLLSSLRLIVHHLLKWDYQPKRRSRSWQGTIE
;
A
#
# COMPACT_ATOMS: atom_id res chain seq x y z
N MET A 1 -22.35 -7.08 19.41
CA MET A 1 -21.62 -8.32 19.09
C MET A 1 -21.11 -8.33 17.65
N ASP A 2 -21.55 -7.41 16.79
CA ASP A 2 -21.13 -7.37 15.38
C ASP A 2 -19.74 -6.77 15.13
N ASN A 3 -19.25 -5.85 15.96
CA ASN A 3 -17.92 -5.22 15.78
C ASN A 3 -16.75 -6.21 15.84
N ILE A 4 -16.83 -7.22 16.72
CA ILE A 4 -15.78 -8.24 16.89
C ILE A 4 -15.57 -9.05 15.61
N LYS A 5 -16.61 -9.17 14.77
CA LYS A 5 -16.54 -9.94 13.52
C LYS A 5 -15.84 -9.16 12.40
N ILE A 6 -15.95 -7.83 12.39
CA ILE A 6 -15.33 -7.00 11.35
C ILE A 6 -13.84 -6.82 11.63
N ASP A 7 -13.46 -6.58 12.89
CA ASP A 7 -12.05 -6.53 13.28
C ASP A 7 -11.31 -7.84 12.93
N GLN A 8 -11.96 -8.98 13.16
CA GLN A 8 -11.41 -10.28 12.77
C GLN A 8 -11.31 -10.49 11.26
N LEU A 9 -12.15 -9.82 10.47
CA LEU A 9 -12.10 -9.87 9.01
C LEU A 9 -10.98 -8.99 8.48
N TYR A 10 -10.78 -7.79 9.06
CA TYR A 10 -9.67 -6.90 8.73
C TYR A 10 -8.30 -7.60 8.93
N GLU A 11 -8.13 -8.29 10.06
CA GLU A 11 -6.87 -8.98 10.37
C GLU A 11 -6.64 -10.27 9.54
N LYS A 12 -7.71 -10.98 9.15
CA LYS A 12 -7.60 -12.29 8.47
C LYS A 12 -7.72 -12.21 6.96
N ASP A 13 -8.54 -11.30 6.45
CA ASP A 13 -8.80 -11.09 5.03
C ASP A 13 -9.13 -9.62 4.74
N TYR A 14 -8.07 -8.80 4.73
CA TYR A 14 -8.14 -7.38 4.38
C TYR A 14 -8.85 -7.13 3.05
N SER A 15 -8.66 -8.01 2.05
CA SER A 15 -9.28 -7.84 0.73
C SER A 15 -10.80 -7.97 0.82
N GLN A 16 -11.28 -8.98 1.54
CA GLN A 16 -12.71 -9.17 1.76
C GLN A 16 -13.31 -8.04 2.62
N TRP A 17 -12.59 -7.57 3.63
CA TRP A 17 -13.01 -6.41 4.43
C TRP A 17 -13.14 -5.15 3.57
N ALA A 18 -12.16 -4.85 2.72
CA ALA A 18 -12.16 -3.64 1.88
C ALA A 18 -13.33 -3.63 0.89
N GLU A 19 -13.61 -4.77 0.24
CA GLU A 19 -14.77 -4.92 -0.65
C GLU A 19 -16.09 -4.75 0.12
N THR A 20 -16.20 -5.35 1.31
CA THR A 20 -17.40 -5.21 2.16
C THR A 20 -17.64 -3.75 2.56
N MET A 21 -16.59 -3.01 2.93
CA MET A 21 -16.71 -1.58 3.26
C MET A 21 -17.11 -0.74 2.04
N ALA A 22 -16.59 -1.06 0.85
CA ALA A 22 -16.97 -0.39 -0.39
C ALA A 22 -18.45 -0.61 -0.73
N ASP A 23 -18.95 -1.84 -0.60
CA ASP A 23 -20.36 -2.18 -0.82
C ASP A 23 -21.29 -1.47 0.17
N LEU A 24 -20.90 -1.39 1.46
CA LEU A 24 -21.66 -0.68 2.49
C LEU A 24 -21.69 0.84 2.23
N LEU A 25 -20.58 1.43 1.79
CA LEU A 25 -20.50 2.83 1.37
C LEU A 25 -21.41 3.09 0.16
N GLN A 26 -21.35 2.24 -0.87
CA GLN A 26 -22.16 2.38 -2.08
C GLN A 26 -23.67 2.24 -1.79
N SER A 27 -24.04 1.35 -0.87
CA SER A 27 -25.42 1.13 -0.46
C SER A 27 -25.95 2.12 0.59
N GLY A 28 -25.11 3.07 1.05
CA GLY A 28 -25.48 4.10 2.01
C GLY A 28 -25.71 3.58 3.44
N LYS A 29 -25.20 2.38 3.76
CA LYS A 29 -25.38 1.70 5.05
C LYS A 29 -24.33 2.13 6.07
N PHE A 30 -24.29 3.44 6.37
CA PHE A 30 -23.24 4.03 7.21
C PHE A 30 -23.17 3.49 8.64
N THR A 31 -24.26 2.92 9.17
CA THR A 31 -24.30 2.34 10.53
C THR A 31 -23.56 1.01 10.65
N GLU A 32 -23.29 0.35 9.53
CA GLU A 32 -22.59 -0.94 9.46
C GLU A 32 -21.10 -0.76 9.12
N LEU A 33 -20.65 0.47 8.87
CA LEU A 33 -19.27 0.76 8.55
C LEU A 33 -18.38 0.65 9.77
N ASP A 34 -17.22 0.05 9.54
CA ASP A 34 -16.11 0.04 10.47
C ASP A 34 -15.31 1.34 10.34
N ILE A 35 -15.86 2.38 10.97
CA ILE A 35 -15.31 3.74 10.89
C ILE A 35 -13.91 3.84 11.48
N GLU A 36 -13.58 3.03 12.49
CA GLU A 36 -12.27 3.07 13.15
C GLU A 36 -11.16 2.63 12.18
N ASN A 37 -11.31 1.45 11.59
CA ASN A 37 -10.34 0.94 10.62
C ASN A 37 -10.35 1.77 9.32
N LEU A 38 -11.49 2.31 8.88
CA LEU A 38 -11.54 3.22 7.73
C LEU A 38 -10.76 4.53 7.96
N VAL A 39 -10.84 5.11 9.16
CA VAL A 39 -10.09 6.32 9.52
C VAL A 39 -8.59 6.05 9.56
N GLU A 40 -8.19 4.90 10.11
CA GLU A 40 -6.80 4.45 10.07
C GLU A 40 -6.31 4.29 8.63
N GLU A 41 -7.08 3.60 7.79
CA GLU A 41 -6.73 3.36 6.39
C GLU A 41 -6.56 4.65 5.57
N VAL A 42 -7.42 5.65 5.80
CA VAL A 42 -7.32 6.97 5.16
C VAL A 42 -6.08 7.73 5.65
N ARG A 43 -5.75 7.67 6.94
CA ARG A 43 -4.53 8.28 7.48
C ARG A 43 -3.28 7.61 6.91
N ASP A 44 -3.30 6.28 6.84
CA ASP A 44 -2.19 5.48 6.35
C ASP A 44 -2.02 5.53 4.84
N LEU A 45 -3.06 5.88 4.07
CA LEU A 45 -2.96 6.06 2.62
C LEU A 45 -1.84 7.06 2.26
N SER A 46 -1.77 8.18 2.99
CA SER A 46 -0.73 9.21 2.81
C SER A 46 0.67 8.70 3.16
N LYS A 47 0.76 7.82 4.15
CA LYS A 47 2.01 7.21 4.63
C LYS A 47 2.50 6.15 3.65
N ARG A 48 1.63 5.25 3.20
CA ARG A 48 1.95 4.19 2.24
C ARG A 48 2.43 4.75 0.91
N GLU A 49 1.78 5.80 0.39
CA GLU A 49 2.21 6.41 -0.88
C GLU A 49 3.58 7.10 -0.75
N ARG A 50 3.81 7.81 0.36
CA ARG A 50 5.13 8.39 0.67
C ARG A 50 6.19 7.30 0.82
N ASP A 51 5.88 6.20 1.50
CA ASP A 51 6.84 5.12 1.75
C ASP A 51 7.16 4.34 0.46
N ARG A 52 6.18 4.17 -0.45
CA ARG A 52 6.42 3.66 -1.82
C ARG A 52 7.34 4.59 -2.59
N LEU A 53 7.07 5.90 -2.59
CA LEU A 53 7.91 6.88 -3.27
C LEU A 53 9.36 6.84 -2.74
N LEU A 54 9.54 6.81 -1.42
CA LEU A 54 10.87 6.72 -0.80
C LEU A 54 11.58 5.41 -1.13
N SER A 55 10.85 4.30 -1.20
CA SER A 55 11.39 2.98 -1.57
C SER A 55 11.84 2.96 -3.02
N SER A 56 11.03 3.49 -3.94
CA SER A 56 11.36 3.64 -5.36
C SER A 56 12.59 4.55 -5.55
N LEU A 57 12.63 5.71 -4.88
CA LEU A 57 13.78 6.60 -4.91
C LEU A 57 15.05 5.93 -4.41
N ARG A 58 14.98 5.18 -3.31
CA ARG A 58 16.12 4.43 -2.77
C ARG A 58 16.64 3.39 -3.77
N LEU A 59 15.73 2.70 -4.45
CA LEU A 59 16.07 1.70 -5.46
C LEU A 59 16.75 2.35 -6.68
N ILE A 60 16.21 3.47 -7.17
CA ILE A 60 16.78 4.23 -8.29
C ILE A 60 18.18 4.73 -7.93
N VAL A 61 18.36 5.38 -6.77
CA VAL A 61 19.67 5.86 -6.31
C VAL A 61 20.68 4.72 -6.17
N HIS A 62 20.26 3.57 -5.64
CA HIS A 62 21.11 2.39 -5.55
C HIS A 62 21.57 1.89 -6.93
N HIS A 63 20.66 1.88 -7.91
CA HIS A 63 21.00 1.48 -9.28
C HIS A 63 21.88 2.50 -10.00
N LEU A 64 21.67 3.80 -9.79
CA LEU A 64 22.55 4.85 -10.30
C LEU A 64 23.98 4.71 -9.74
N LEU A 65 24.13 4.50 -8.44
CA LEU A 65 25.44 4.26 -7.82
C LEU A 65 26.11 3.00 -8.38
N LYS A 66 25.37 1.90 -8.54
CA LYS A 66 25.91 0.69 -9.20
C LYS A 66 26.30 0.96 -10.65
N TRP A 67 25.53 1.78 -11.35
CA TRP A 67 25.79 2.12 -12.75
C TRP A 67 27.10 2.89 -12.90
N ASP A 68 27.35 3.88 -12.05
CA ASP A 68 28.55 4.72 -12.11
C ASP A 68 29.79 3.98 -11.61
N TYR A 69 29.69 3.26 -10.49
CA TYR A 69 30.84 2.65 -9.82
C TYR A 69 31.10 1.19 -10.22
N GLN A 70 30.18 0.53 -10.93
CA GLN A 70 30.35 -0.86 -11.41
C GLN A 70 30.09 -0.98 -12.92
N PRO A 71 30.85 -0.28 -13.79
CA PRO A 71 30.61 -0.23 -15.23
C PRO A 71 30.65 -1.62 -15.91
N LYS A 72 31.46 -2.54 -15.40
CA LYS A 72 31.56 -3.93 -15.90
C LYS A 72 30.37 -4.81 -15.54
N ARG A 73 29.48 -4.37 -14.65
CA ARG A 73 28.31 -5.13 -14.16
C ARG A 73 26.97 -4.52 -14.56
N ARG A 74 26.99 -3.48 -15.40
CA ARG A 74 25.78 -2.87 -15.95
C ARG A 74 24.92 -3.92 -16.64
N SER A 75 23.61 -3.86 -16.39
CA SER A 75 22.65 -4.79 -16.97
C SER A 75 21.40 -4.04 -17.43
N ARG A 76 20.68 -4.62 -18.39
CA ARG A 76 19.41 -4.06 -18.87
C ARG A 76 18.36 -3.96 -17.77
N SER A 77 18.41 -4.86 -16.78
CA SER A 77 17.54 -4.81 -15.60
C SER A 77 17.82 -3.60 -14.72
N TRP A 78 19.08 -3.20 -14.54
CA TRP A 78 19.39 -1.99 -13.76
C TRP A 78 19.00 -0.73 -14.51
N GLN A 79 19.21 -0.73 -15.83
CA GLN A 79 18.82 0.37 -16.70
C GLN A 79 17.31 0.59 -16.68
N GLY A 80 16.51 -0.48 -16.80
CA GLY A 80 15.04 -0.38 -16.74
C GLY A 80 14.48 0.01 -15.36
N THR A 81 15.29 0.05 -14.31
CA THR A 81 14.91 0.63 -13.01
C THR A 81 15.30 2.11 -12.90
N ILE A 82 16.24 2.58 -13.72
CA ILE A 82 16.70 3.98 -13.76
C ILE A 82 15.84 4.83 -14.71
N GLU A 83 15.38 4.24 -15.82
CA GLU A 83 14.46 4.84 -16.80
C GLU A 83 13.00 4.82 -16.31
#